data_AF-A0AAW7L572-F1
#
_entry.id   AF-A0AAW7L572-F1
#
_cell.length_a   1.000
_cell.length_b   1.000
_cell.length_c   1.000
_cell.angle_alpha   90.00
_cell.angle_beta   90.00
_cell.angle_gamma   90.00
#
_symmetry.space_group_name_H-M   'P 1'
#
loop_
_entity.id
_entity.type
_entity.pdbx_description
1 polymer ?
#
loop_
_entity_poly.entity_id
_entity_poly.type
_entity_poly.pdbx_seq_one_letter_code
_entity_poly.pdbx_strand_id
1 'polypeptide(L)'
;MAAFDKTCEIDKFWPAGVIGNKKLIIVGFMTHMCVTFTAQGAFLRGNHETVVAYACASRPLQTSVSDVLASDLHKSALATINDLYGVVILSADDLS
;
A
#
# COMPACT_ATOMS: atom_id res chain seq x y z
N MET A 1 -1.00 -6.08 9.31
CA MET A 1 0.47 -6.03 9.44
C MET A 1 0.99 -5.11 8.35
N ALA A 2 1.71 -4.04 8.69
CA ALA A 2 2.44 -3.25 7.69
C ALA A 2 3.80 -3.89 7.46
N ALA A 3 4.29 -3.94 6.21
CA ALA A 3 5.56 -4.60 5.92
C ALA A 3 6.77 -3.86 6.54
N PHE A 4 6.63 -2.57 6.85
CA PHE A 4 7.68 -1.75 7.46
C PHE A 4 7.51 -1.52 8.98
N ASP A 5 6.67 -2.32 9.65
CA ASP A 5 6.55 -2.30 11.11
C ASP A 5 7.80 -2.92 11.79
N LYS A 6 8.08 -2.52 13.04
CA LYS A 6 9.22 -2.97 13.86
C LYS A 6 9.27 -4.49 14.08
N THR A 7 8.18 -5.19 13.82
CA THR A 7 8.05 -6.65 13.93
C THR A 7 8.43 -7.38 12.64
N CYS A 8 8.56 -6.67 11.51
CA CYS A 8 8.87 -7.25 10.21
C CYS A 8 10.34 -7.00 9.87
N GLU A 9 11.11 -8.06 9.64
CA GLU A 9 12.56 -8.00 9.39
C GLU A 9 12.92 -7.57 7.97
N ILE A 10 12.04 -6.85 7.26
CA ILE A 10 12.26 -6.55 5.83
C ILE A 10 13.52 -5.71 5.64
N ASP A 11 13.83 -4.83 6.59
CA ASP A 11 15.07 -4.04 6.63
C ASP A 11 16.34 -4.91 6.79
N LYS A 12 16.22 -6.13 7.34
CA LYS A 12 17.33 -7.10 7.46
C LYS A 12 17.54 -7.90 6.18
N PHE A 13 16.44 -8.25 5.51
CA PHE A 13 16.49 -8.91 4.19
C PHE A 13 16.84 -7.94 3.07
N TRP A 14 16.59 -6.64 3.28
CA TRP A 14 16.78 -5.58 2.31
C TRP A 14 17.68 -4.47 2.87
N PRO A 15 19.00 -4.68 2.94
CA PRO A 15 19.92 -3.62 3.31
C PRO A 15 19.82 -2.48 2.29
N ALA A 16 19.82 -1.23 2.76
CA ALA A 16 19.70 -0.01 1.95
C ALA A 16 20.69 0.12 0.78
N GLY A 17 21.71 -0.75 0.68
CA GLY A 17 22.69 -0.81 -0.41
C GLY A 17 22.48 -1.95 -1.43
N VAL A 18 21.54 -2.88 -1.23
CA VAL A 18 21.38 -4.07 -2.10
C VAL A 18 20.49 -3.80 -3.31
N ILE A 19 19.57 -2.82 -3.23
CA ILE A 19 18.77 -2.40 -4.38
C ILE A 19 18.93 -0.89 -4.55
N GLY A 20 19.66 -0.49 -5.58
CA GLY A 20 19.89 0.92 -5.95
C GLY A 20 18.62 1.69 -6.34
N ASN A 21 17.44 1.09 -6.21
CA ASN A 21 16.18 1.67 -6.63
C ASN A 21 15.28 1.86 -5.41
N LYS A 22 15.11 3.11 -5.00
CA LYS A 22 14.10 3.55 -4.02
C LYS A 22 12.65 3.21 -4.46
N LYS A 23 12.46 2.71 -5.68
CA LYS A 23 11.16 2.37 -6.27
C LYS A 23 10.60 1.06 -5.70
N LEU A 24 9.38 1.09 -5.18
CA LEU A 24 8.70 -0.08 -4.62
C LEU A 24 7.37 -0.30 -5.33
N ILE A 25 7.06 -1.54 -5.68
CA ILE A 25 5.72 -1.92 -6.16
C ILE A 25 5.00 -2.62 -5.01
N ILE A 26 3.84 -2.10 -4.63
CA ILE A 26 3.05 -2.61 -3.50
C ILE A 26 1.76 -3.21 -4.03
N VAL A 27 1.53 -4.48 -3.67
CA VAL A 27 0.32 -5.25 -4.01
C VAL A 27 -0.11 -6.09 -2.82
N GLY A 28 -1.36 -6.55 -2.79
CA GLY A 28 -1.87 -7.48 -1.78
C GLY A 28 -3.09 -6.99 -1.02
N PHE A 29 -3.29 -7.53 0.19
CA PHE A 29 -4.54 -7.35 0.94
C PHE A 29 -4.29 -7.08 2.43
N MET A 30 -5.11 -6.29 3.11
CA MET A 30 -6.24 -5.52 2.56
C MET A 30 -5.81 -4.11 2.21
N THR A 31 -6.44 -3.53 1.18
CA THR A 31 -6.12 -2.19 0.68
C THR A 31 -6.16 -1.15 1.80
N HIS A 32 -7.24 -1.11 2.58
CA HIS A 32 -7.46 -0.15 3.67
C HIS A 32 -6.59 -0.35 4.91
N MET A 33 -5.81 -1.44 4.99
CA MET A 33 -4.94 -1.73 6.14
C MET A 33 -3.52 -1.97 5.66
N CYS A 34 -3.13 -3.24 5.48
CA CYS A 34 -1.75 -3.64 5.25
C CYS A 34 -1.13 -2.88 4.06
N VAL A 35 -1.89 -2.64 2.99
CA VAL A 35 -1.39 -1.91 1.81
C VAL A 35 -1.19 -0.43 2.14
N THR A 36 -2.21 0.28 2.64
CA THR A 36 -2.09 1.71 3.01
C THR A 36 -0.97 1.95 4.02
N PHE A 37 -0.88 1.15 5.09
CA PHE A 37 0.16 1.34 6.10
C PHE A 37 1.56 0.94 5.62
N THR A 38 1.66 0.02 4.65
CA THR A 38 2.94 -0.30 4.00
C THR A 38 3.38 0.84 3.07
N ALA A 39 2.46 1.42 2.29
CA ALA A 39 2.73 2.60 1.46
C ALA A 39 3.20 3.77 2.35
N GLN A 40 2.44 4.10 3.40
CA GLN A 40 2.85 5.11 4.37
C GLN A 40 4.24 4.82 4.96
N GLY A 41 4.51 3.58 5.37
CA GLY A 41 5.81 3.20 5.93
C GLY A 41 6.96 3.35 4.93
N ALA A 42 6.72 3.05 3.65
CA ALA A 42 7.67 3.26 2.56
C ALA A 42 7.93 4.76 2.32
N PHE A 43 6.88 5.56 2.20
CA PHE A 43 6.96 7.01 2.03
C PHE A 43 7.79 7.67 3.12
N LEU A 44 7.52 7.34 4.39
CA LEU A 44 8.24 7.90 5.54
C LEU A 44 9.73 7.53 5.57
N ARG A 45 10.13 6.48 4.87
CA ARG A 45 11.53 6.04 4.73
C ARG A 45 12.21 6.61 3.48
N GLY A 46 11.49 7.40 2.69
CA GLY A 46 11.99 8.04 1.47
C GLY A 46 12.06 7.11 0.26
N ASN A 47 11.24 6.04 0.25
CA ASN A 47 10.98 5.25 -0.94
C ASN A 47 10.02 5.97 -1.90
N HIS A 48 9.95 5.47 -3.13
CA HIS A 48 9.01 5.90 -4.17
C HIS A 48 8.10 4.71 -4.49
N GLU A 49 6.97 4.60 -3.80
CA GLU A 49 6.07 3.49 -4.00
C GLU A 49 5.07 3.72 -5.15
N THR A 50 4.68 2.60 -5.75
CA THR A 50 3.60 2.50 -6.73
C THR A 50 2.68 1.35 -6.31
N VAL A 51 1.39 1.63 -6.13
CA VAL A 51 0.37 0.63 -5.79
C VAL A 51 -0.42 0.26 -7.03
N VAL A 52 -0.60 -1.04 -7.28
CA VAL A 52 -1.42 -1.55 -8.39
C VAL A 52 -2.83 -1.83 -7.88
N ALA A 53 -3.79 -1.01 -8.33
CA ALA A 53 -5.17 -1.02 -7.83
C ALA A 53 -5.87 -2.38 -8.01
N TYR A 54 -5.71 -3.03 -9.17
CA TYR A 54 -6.31 -4.35 -9.45
C TYR A 54 -5.61 -5.53 -8.80
N ALA A 55 -4.39 -5.34 -8.28
CA ALA A 55 -3.69 -6.34 -7.48
C ALA A 55 -3.96 -6.18 -5.97
N CYS A 56 -4.92 -5.32 -5.60
CA CYS A 56 -5.33 -5.06 -4.23
C CYS A 56 -6.84 -5.23 -4.09
N ALA A 57 -7.29 -5.57 -2.88
CA ALA A 57 -8.72 -5.63 -2.56
C ALA A 57 -8.98 -5.40 -1.07
N SER A 58 -10.23 -5.09 -0.79
CA SER A 58 -10.76 -4.90 0.54
C SER A 58 -11.92 -5.88 0.80
N ARG A 59 -12.41 -5.88 2.04
CA ARG A 59 -13.64 -6.58 2.46
C ARG A 59 -14.63 -5.55 3.01
N PRO A 60 -15.95 -5.81 3.04
CA PRO A 60 -16.89 -4.93 3.70
C PRO A 60 -16.63 -4.89 5.21
N LEU A 61 -16.92 -3.76 5.85
CA LEU A 61 -16.79 -3.59 7.28
C LEU A 61 -18.10 -3.05 7.86
N GLN A 62 -18.50 -3.61 9.00
CA GLN A 62 -19.63 -3.10 9.78
C GLN A 62 -19.10 -2.10 10.80
N THR A 63 -19.82 -1.01 11.00
CA THR A 63 -19.49 0.00 12.02
C THR A 63 -20.72 0.34 12.83
N SER A 64 -20.55 1.04 13.95
CA SER A 64 -21.66 1.55 14.75
C SER A 64 -22.47 2.66 14.05
N VAL A 65 -21.96 3.24 12.97
CA VAL A 65 -22.62 4.30 12.21
C VAL A 65 -23.35 3.72 11.00
N SER A 66 -22.63 2.98 10.16
CA SER A 66 -23.19 2.27 9.00
C SER A 66 -22.23 1.20 8.48
N ASP A 67 -22.76 0.26 7.72
CA ASP A 67 -21.95 -0.67 6.94
C ASP A 67 -21.22 0.08 5.82
N VAL A 68 -19.97 -0.32 5.56
CA VAL A 68 -19.16 0.23 4.48
C VAL A 68 -18.85 -0.86 3.48
N LEU A 69 -19.21 -0.62 2.22
CA LEU A 69 -18.96 -1.54 1.12
C LEU A 69 -17.46 -1.71 0.89
N ALA A 70 -17.06 -2.91 0.47
CA ALA A 70 -15.67 -3.20 0.12
C ALA A 70 -15.15 -2.26 -0.98
N SER A 71 -15.99 -1.91 -1.96
CA SER A 71 -15.66 -0.99 -3.04
C SER A 71 -15.31 0.41 -2.55
N ASP A 72 -16.06 0.90 -1.55
CA ASP A 72 -15.91 2.27 -1.06
C ASP A 72 -14.67 2.37 -0.18
N LEU A 73 -14.43 1.36 0.67
CA LEU A 73 -13.17 1.24 1.42
C LEU A 73 -11.96 1.11 0.51
N HIS A 74 -12.05 0.29 -0.54
CA HIS A 74 -10.97 0.10 -1.50
C HIS A 74 -10.63 1.41 -2.22
N LYS A 75 -11.64 2.10 -2.77
CA LYS A 75 -11.46 3.38 -3.47
C LYS A 75 -10.94 4.47 -2.55
N SER A 76 -11.49 4.57 -1.34
CA SER A 76 -11.04 5.57 -0.35
C SER A 76 -9.58 5.34 0.05
N ALA A 77 -9.19 4.09 0.30
CA ALA A 77 -7.80 3.75 0.64
C ALA A 77 -6.83 4.05 -0.51
N LEU A 78 -7.19 3.73 -1.75
CA LEU A 78 -6.40 4.07 -2.92
C LEU A 78 -6.30 5.59 -3.12
N ALA A 79 -7.38 6.34 -2.89
CA ALA A 79 -7.36 7.79 -2.95
C ALA A 79 -6.40 8.38 -1.90
N THR A 80 -6.42 7.88 -0.66
CA THR A 80 -5.47 8.29 0.39
C THR A 80 -4.02 8.01 0.01
N ILE A 81 -3.75 6.83 -0.57
CA ILE A 81 -2.40 6.49 -1.02
C ILE A 81 -1.95 7.45 -2.13
N ASN A 82 -2.82 7.69 -3.13
CA ASN A 82 -2.50 8.54 -4.27
C ASN A 82 -2.39 10.04 -3.93
N ASP A 83 -3.03 10.47 -2.84
CA ASP A 83 -3.01 11.86 -2.37
C ASP A 83 -1.66 12.23 -1.73
N LEU A 84 -1.07 11.31 -0.93
CA LEU A 84 0.10 11.65 -0.13
C LEU A 84 1.26 10.65 -0.22
N TYR A 85 0.98 9.35 -0.19
CA TYR A 85 2.03 8.36 0.04
C TYR A 85 2.78 8.04 -1.26
N GLY A 86 2.07 7.74 -2.34
CA GLY A 86 2.73 7.42 -3.61
C GLY A 86 1.81 7.40 -4.80
N VAL A 87 2.22 6.71 -5.87
CA VAL A 87 1.43 6.65 -7.11
C VAL A 87 0.51 5.44 -7.10
N VAL A 88 -0.75 5.61 -7.50
CA VAL A 88 -1.65 4.48 -7.76
C VAL A 88 -1.86 4.34 -9.26
N ILE A 89 -1.59 3.14 -9.78
CA ILE A 89 -1.87 2.76 -11.16
C ILE A 89 -2.97 1.70 -11.20
N LEU A 90 -3.63 1.56 -12.35
CA LEU A 90 -4.76 0.65 -12.48
C LEU A 90 -4.30 -0.81 -12.52
N SER A 91 -3.35 -1.12 -13.38
CA SER A 91 -2.88 -2.47 -13.68
C SER A 91 -1.36 -2.57 -13.72
N ALA A 92 -0.82 -3.79 -13.74
CA ALA A 92 0.62 -4.00 -13.86
C ALA A 92 1.17 -3.56 -15.23
N ASP A 93 0.32 -3.48 -16.26
CA ASP A 93 0.69 -3.03 -17.61
C ASP A 93 1.03 -1.53 -17.64
N ASP A 94 0.61 -0.77 -16.63
CA ASP A 94 0.88 0.66 -16.49
C ASP A 94 2.24 0.95 -15.79
N LEU A 95 3.02 -0.08 -15.48
CA LEU A 95 4.37 0.06 -14.91
C LEU A 95 5.38 0.44 -16.01
N SER A 96 6.09 1.56 -15.82
CA SER A 96 7.12 2.08 -16.74
C SER A 96 8.54 2.01 -16.17
#